data_AF-A0A2H6J1A1-F1
#
_entry.id   AF-A0A2H6J1A1-F1
#
_cell.length_a   1.000
_cell.length_b   1.000
_cell.length_c   1.000
_cell.angle_alpha   90.00
_cell.angle_beta   90.00
_cell.angle_gamma   90.00
#
_symmetry.space_group_name_H-M   'P 1'
#
loop_
_entity.id
_entity.type
_entity.pdbx_description
1 polymer ?
#
loop_
_entity_poly.entity_id
_entity_poly.type
_entity_poly.pdbx_seq_one_letter_code
_entity_poly.pdbx_strand_id
1 'polypeptide(L)'
;MAQLQLDQLMRAAANGDRPAFRAIYDATSAKLFGVAVRILKRRDLAEDVMQDAYLKIWDAAPKYRPEAGSPISWMVAITRNRAIDVLRKRTEVAIEDEKDGGERADDAPDPFEMTAQSRELKALLGCMEELSPDQRKCLLMAYYYGYTHEEISERMTTPVGTVKSWIRRGLIQVKECLGND
;
A
#
# COMPACT_ATOMS: atom_id res chain seq x y z
N MET A 1 9.03 -20.68 -5.01
CA MET A 1 10.02 -20.50 -6.10
C MET A 1 10.07 -19.06 -6.63
N ALA A 2 8.94 -18.43 -6.96
CA ALA A 2 8.90 -17.03 -7.45
C ALA A 2 9.55 -15.99 -6.51
N GLN A 3 9.38 -16.16 -5.19
CA GLN A 3 9.94 -15.26 -4.18
C GLN A 3 11.47 -15.28 -4.13
N LEU A 4 12.08 -16.46 -4.08
CA LEU A 4 13.55 -16.63 -4.05
C LEU A 4 14.21 -16.07 -5.32
N GLN A 5 13.56 -16.25 -6.47
CA GLN A 5 14.02 -15.69 -7.74
C GLN A 5 13.98 -14.15 -7.71
N LEU A 6 12.91 -13.56 -7.18
CA LEU A 6 12.80 -12.11 -7.08
C LEU A 6 13.82 -11.50 -6.11
N ASP A 7 14.12 -12.18 -5.00
CA ASP A 7 15.18 -11.79 -4.07
C ASP A 7 16.58 -11.79 -4.73
N GLN A 8 16.86 -12.77 -5.59
CA GLN A 8 18.11 -12.81 -6.35
C GLN A 8 18.19 -11.66 -7.36
N LEU A 9 17.11 -11.40 -8.10
CA LEU A 9 17.05 -10.29 -9.05
C LEU A 9 17.25 -8.94 -8.35
N MET A 10 16.66 -8.75 -7.16
CA MET A 10 16.85 -7.55 -6.34
C MET A 10 18.32 -7.32 -5.96
N ARG A 11 19.05 -8.38 -5.59
CA ARG A 11 20.47 -8.29 -5.25
C ARG A 11 21.32 -7.93 -6.47
N ALA A 12 21.01 -8.48 -7.64
CA ALA A 12 21.68 -8.11 -8.88
C ALA A 12 21.40 -6.64 -9.26
N ALA A 13 20.14 -6.22 -9.20
CA ALA A 13 19.73 -4.84 -9.47
C ALA A 13 20.40 -3.84 -8.50
N ALA A 14 20.57 -4.21 -7.22
CA ALA A 14 21.31 -3.40 -6.24
C ALA A 14 22.78 -3.16 -6.61
N ASN A 15 23.37 -4.01 -7.46
CA ASN A 15 24.73 -3.84 -8.00
C ASN A 15 24.74 -3.16 -9.38
N GLY A 16 23.60 -2.61 -9.84
CA GLY A 16 23.49 -1.93 -11.13
C GLY A 16 23.19 -2.84 -12.32
N ASP A 17 22.77 -4.09 -12.10
CA ASP A 17 22.37 -5.01 -13.17
C ASP A 17 21.02 -4.60 -13.79
N ARG A 18 21.10 -3.95 -14.98
CA ARG A 18 19.92 -3.50 -15.73
C ARG A 18 19.06 -4.66 -16.25
N PRO A 19 19.61 -5.74 -16.85
CA PRO A 19 18.83 -6.93 -17.19
C PRO A 19 18.05 -7.51 -16.00
N ALA A 20 18.68 -7.61 -14.82
CA ALA A 20 17.98 -8.10 -13.62
C ALA A 20 16.83 -7.17 -13.24
N PHE A 21 17.04 -5.86 -13.30
CA PHE A 21 15.97 -4.89 -13.03
C PHE A 21 14.84 -4.93 -14.05
N ARG A 22 15.15 -5.19 -15.33
CA ARG A 22 14.13 -5.42 -16.34
C ARG A 22 13.27 -6.66 -16.01
N ALA A 23 13.90 -7.75 -15.57
CA ALA A 23 13.17 -8.94 -15.14
C ALA A 23 12.28 -8.67 -13.91
N ILE A 24 12.72 -7.81 -12.98
CA ILE A 24 11.88 -7.34 -11.86
C ILE A 24 10.65 -6.60 -12.40
N TYR A 25 10.85 -5.67 -13.33
CA TYR A 25 9.76 -4.92 -13.95
C TYR A 25 8.73 -5.85 -14.62
N ASP A 26 9.20 -6.75 -15.48
CA ASP A 26 8.33 -7.68 -16.21
C ASP A 26 7.53 -8.58 -15.25
N ALA A 27 8.14 -9.00 -14.13
CA ALA A 27 7.49 -9.85 -13.13
C ALA A 27 6.49 -9.13 -12.21
N THR A 28 6.59 -7.80 -12.06
CA THR A 28 5.89 -7.07 -10.98
C THR A 28 4.99 -5.94 -11.45
N SER A 29 5.19 -5.44 -12.67
CA SER A 29 4.52 -4.24 -13.19
C SER A 29 3.00 -4.34 -13.15
N ALA A 30 2.41 -5.45 -13.58
CA ALA A 30 0.96 -5.63 -13.55
C ALA A 30 0.37 -5.49 -12.13
N LYS A 31 1.07 -6.03 -11.11
CA LYS A 31 0.60 -5.97 -9.72
C LYS A 31 0.74 -4.55 -9.15
N LEU A 32 1.88 -3.90 -9.35
CA LEU A 32 2.12 -2.55 -8.87
C LEU A 32 1.20 -1.54 -9.56
N PHE A 33 0.95 -1.70 -10.86
CA PHE A 33 0.00 -0.88 -11.61
C PHE A 33 -1.42 -1.04 -11.07
N GLY A 34 -1.85 -2.27 -10.76
CA GLY A 34 -3.14 -2.52 -10.13
C GLY A 34 -3.30 -1.83 -8.76
N VAL A 35 -2.21 -1.75 -7.98
CA VAL A 35 -2.19 -0.99 -6.71
C VAL A 35 -2.36 0.51 -6.99
N ALA A 36 -1.59 1.08 -7.92
CA ALA A 36 -1.66 2.50 -8.26
C ALA A 36 -3.04 2.90 -8.79
N VAL A 37 -3.64 2.11 -9.70
CA VAL A 37 -4.98 2.36 -10.26
C VAL A 37 -6.05 2.32 -9.17
N ARG A 38 -5.97 1.38 -8.22
CA ARG A 38 -6.96 1.29 -7.14
C ARG A 38 -6.94 2.53 -6.23
N ILE A 39 -5.76 3.13 -6.01
CA ILE A 39 -5.60 4.33 -5.19
C ILE A 39 -6.02 5.59 -5.97
N LEU A 40 -5.55 5.73 -7.20
CA LEU A 40 -5.74 6.95 -7.99
C LEU A 40 -7.07 7.01 -8.74
N LYS A 41 -7.73 5.86 -8.95
CA LYS A 41 -8.92 5.70 -9.80
C LYS A 41 -8.75 6.28 -11.22
N ARG A 42 -7.50 6.43 -11.68
CA ARG A 42 -7.09 7.01 -12.97
C ARG A 42 -5.86 6.29 -13.52
N ARG A 43 -5.96 5.83 -14.76
CA ARG A 43 -4.91 5.02 -15.40
C ARG A 43 -3.69 5.84 -15.80
N ASP A 44 -3.91 7.03 -16.35
CA ASP A 44 -2.85 7.95 -16.77
C ASP A 44 -1.94 8.34 -15.60
N LEU A 45 -2.52 8.71 -14.46
CA LEU A 45 -1.74 9.01 -13.25
C LEU A 45 -1.04 7.77 -12.69
N ALA A 46 -1.63 6.58 -12.86
CA ALA A 46 -1.01 5.35 -12.43
C ALA A 46 0.23 5.02 -13.29
N GLU A 47 0.22 5.33 -14.59
CA GLU A 47 1.38 5.17 -15.47
C GLU A 47 2.54 6.07 -15.03
N ASP A 48 2.26 7.34 -14.69
CA ASP A 48 3.28 8.26 -14.15
C ASP A 48 3.84 7.76 -12.82
N VAL A 49 2.96 7.32 -11.91
CA VAL A 49 3.37 6.73 -10.63
C VAL A 49 4.26 5.51 -10.81
N MET A 50 3.97 4.67 -11.81
CA MET A 50 4.79 3.49 -12.10
C MET A 50 6.21 3.87 -12.52
N GLN A 51 6.36 4.90 -13.37
CA GLN A 51 7.68 5.38 -13.79
C GLN A 51 8.49 5.82 -12.56
N ASP A 52 7.92 6.69 -11.75
CA ASP A 52 8.57 7.18 -10.53
C ASP A 52 8.85 6.08 -9.51
N ALA A 53 7.92 5.14 -9.33
CA ALA A 53 8.06 4.05 -8.39
C ALA A 53 9.22 3.15 -8.79
N TYR A 54 9.37 2.79 -10.06
CA TYR A 54 10.50 1.98 -10.51
C TYR A 54 11.83 2.72 -10.41
N LEU A 55 11.90 4.01 -10.70
CA LEU A 55 13.11 4.80 -10.45
C LEU A 55 13.50 4.76 -8.97
N LYS A 56 12.53 4.96 -8.07
CA LYS A 56 12.76 4.85 -6.61
C LYS A 56 13.18 3.45 -6.18
N ILE A 57 12.59 2.41 -6.77
CA ILE A 57 12.96 1.00 -6.50
C ILE A 57 14.41 0.75 -6.92
N TRP A 58 14.82 1.22 -8.10
CA TRP A 58 16.21 1.12 -8.57
C TRP A 58 17.17 1.81 -7.60
N ASP A 59 16.92 3.07 -7.26
CA ASP A 59 17.79 3.85 -6.37
C ASP A 59 17.84 3.27 -4.94
N ALA A 60 16.75 2.67 -4.48
CA ALA A 60 16.64 2.11 -3.14
C ALA A 60 16.99 0.62 -3.06
N ALA A 61 17.20 -0.07 -4.18
CA ALA A 61 17.53 -1.50 -4.22
C ALA A 61 18.73 -1.88 -3.32
N PRO A 62 19.82 -1.10 -3.23
CA PRO A 62 20.93 -1.39 -2.30
C PRO A 62 20.54 -1.35 -0.81
N LYS A 63 19.46 -0.64 -0.48
CA LYS A 63 18.94 -0.50 0.89
C LYS A 63 17.90 -1.56 1.23
N TYR A 64 17.46 -2.36 0.27
CA TYR A 64 16.53 -3.46 0.53
C TYR A 64 17.16 -4.49 1.50
N ARG A 65 16.33 -5.03 2.38
CA ARG A 65 16.69 -5.96 3.45
C ARG A 65 15.66 -7.10 3.45
N PRO A 66 15.99 -8.31 2.96
CA PRO A 66 15.04 -9.43 2.89
C PRO A 66 14.41 -9.81 4.22
N GLU A 67 15.11 -9.56 5.34
CA GLU A 67 14.61 -9.78 6.70
C GLU A 67 13.45 -8.84 7.09
N ALA A 68 13.30 -7.69 6.42
CA ALA A 68 12.22 -6.74 6.69
C ALA A 68 10.92 -7.04 5.92
N GLY A 69 10.97 -7.98 4.96
CA GLY A 69 9.82 -8.38 4.14
C GLY A 69 10.20 -8.74 2.71
N SER A 70 9.27 -9.34 1.97
CA SER A 70 9.48 -9.72 0.56
C SER A 70 9.74 -8.51 -0.35
N PRO A 71 10.44 -8.67 -1.50
CA PRO A 71 10.63 -7.58 -2.45
C PRO A 71 9.30 -7.05 -2.95
N ILE A 72 8.33 -7.94 -3.20
CA ILE A 72 7.04 -7.51 -3.72
C ILE A 72 6.28 -6.66 -2.70
N SER A 73 6.31 -7.02 -1.41
CA SER A 73 5.70 -6.20 -0.36
C SER A 73 6.38 -4.83 -0.25
N TRP A 74 7.72 -4.81 -0.34
CA TRP A 74 8.50 -3.58 -0.29
C TRP A 74 8.22 -2.66 -1.51
N MET A 75 8.17 -3.21 -2.72
CA MET A 75 7.82 -2.47 -3.94
C MET A 75 6.38 -1.96 -3.93
N VAL A 76 5.44 -2.74 -3.38
CA VAL A 76 4.05 -2.29 -3.16
C VAL A 76 4.02 -1.10 -2.23
N ALA A 77 4.81 -1.09 -1.14
CA ALA A 77 4.88 0.04 -0.23
C ALA A 77 5.39 1.31 -0.92
N ILE A 78 6.46 1.20 -1.74
CA ILE A 78 6.98 2.34 -2.52
C ILE A 78 5.92 2.89 -3.48
N THR A 79 5.30 2.00 -4.26
CA THR A 79 4.30 2.37 -5.27
C THR A 79 3.08 3.03 -4.61
N ARG A 80 2.59 2.43 -3.53
CA ARG A 80 1.47 2.95 -2.74
C ARG A 80 1.75 4.33 -2.20
N ASN A 81 2.91 4.53 -1.57
CA ASN A 81 3.28 5.84 -1.03
C ASN A 81 3.32 6.89 -2.14
N ARG A 82 3.91 6.56 -3.30
CA ARG A 82 3.93 7.48 -4.44
C ARG A 82 2.53 7.80 -4.96
N ALA A 83 1.63 6.82 -5.04
CA ALA A 83 0.25 7.02 -5.45
C ALA A 83 -0.52 7.93 -4.48
N ILE A 84 -0.33 7.75 -3.17
CA ILE A 84 -0.93 8.60 -2.14
C ILE A 84 -0.39 10.03 -2.24
N ASP A 85 0.92 10.21 -2.46
CA ASP A 85 1.51 11.54 -2.64
C ASP A 85 0.90 12.27 -3.84
N VAL A 86 0.66 11.57 -4.95
CA VAL A 86 0.00 12.14 -6.14
C VAL A 86 -1.46 12.48 -5.86
N LEU A 87 -2.18 11.59 -5.16
CA LEU A 87 -3.57 11.83 -4.76
C LEU A 87 -3.70 13.07 -3.87
N ARG A 88 -2.83 13.21 -2.86
CA ARG A 88 -2.82 14.37 -1.95
C ARG A 88 -2.58 15.68 -2.67
N LYS A 89 -1.57 15.74 -3.54
CA LYS A 89 -1.29 16.95 -4.33
C LYS A 89 -2.48 17.39 -5.17
N ARG A 90 -3.26 16.44 -5.69
CA ARG A 90 -4.49 16.78 -6.43
C ARG A 90 -5.60 17.26 -5.51
N THR A 91 -5.74 16.68 -4.33
CA THR A 91 -6.71 17.17 -3.33
C THR A 91 -6.34 18.58 -2.87
N GLU A 92 -5.05 18.87 -2.64
CA GLU A 92 -4.57 20.21 -2.29
C GLU A 92 -4.86 21.22 -3.40
N VAL A 93 -4.56 20.90 -4.66
CA VAL A 93 -4.88 21.76 -5.82
C VAL A 93 -6.38 21.96 -5.97
N ALA A 94 -7.18 20.90 -5.80
CA ALA A 94 -8.64 21.01 -5.84
C ALA A 94 -9.18 21.90 -4.72
N ILE A 95 -8.63 21.82 -3.51
CA ILE A 95 -9.01 22.69 -2.37
C ILE A 95 -8.57 24.15 -2.59
N GLU A 96 -7.44 24.38 -3.26
CA GLU A 96 -7.01 25.74 -3.64
C GLU A 96 -7.93 26.36 -4.71
N ASP A 97 -8.48 25.54 -5.61
CA ASP A 97 -9.48 25.94 -6.61
C ASP A 97 -10.91 26.04 -6.04
N GLU A 98 -11.26 25.25 -5.01
CA GLU A 98 -12.58 25.17 -4.34
C GLU A 98 -12.67 26.04 -3.08
N LYS A 99 -12.50 27.36 -3.23
CA LYS A 99 -13.06 28.33 -2.26
C LYS A 99 -14.60 28.45 -2.34
N ASP A 100 -15.28 27.57 -3.06
CA ASP A 100 -16.73 27.48 -3.13
C ASP A 100 -17.17 25.99 -3.07
N GLY A 101 -17.67 25.60 -1.89
CA GLY A 101 -18.31 24.34 -1.44
C GLY A 101 -18.31 23.03 -2.25
N GLY A 102 -17.90 21.96 -1.55
CA GLY A 102 -18.29 20.54 -1.78
C GLY A 102 -17.13 19.66 -2.23
N GLU A 103 -16.93 18.39 -1.86
CA GLU A 103 -17.71 17.38 -1.15
C GLU A 103 -16.69 16.30 -0.71
N ARG A 104 -16.80 15.77 0.52
CA ARG A 104 -15.83 14.82 1.07
C ARG A 104 -15.89 13.48 0.33
N ALA A 105 -14.73 12.96 -0.06
CA ALA A 105 -14.57 11.59 -0.55
C ALA A 105 -14.83 10.55 0.56
N ASP A 106 -16.10 10.29 0.87
CA ASP A 106 -16.53 9.24 1.83
C ASP A 106 -17.20 8.02 1.17
N ASP A 107 -17.45 8.03 -0.15
CA ASP A 107 -18.10 6.92 -0.86
C ASP A 107 -17.11 5.98 -1.56
N ALA A 108 -16.28 5.29 -0.78
CA ALA A 108 -15.59 4.10 -1.27
C ALA A 108 -16.23 2.86 -0.63
N PRO A 109 -16.71 1.87 -1.43
CA PRO A 109 -17.37 0.69 -0.89
C PRO A 109 -16.47 -0.06 0.09
N ASP A 110 -17.08 -0.57 1.17
CA ASP A 110 -16.40 -1.32 2.21
C ASP A 110 -15.75 -2.58 1.59
N PRO A 111 -14.43 -2.77 1.69
CA PRO A 111 -13.78 -3.96 1.13
C PRO A 111 -14.34 -5.30 1.66
N PHE A 112 -15.08 -5.29 2.77
CA PHE A 112 -15.77 -6.46 3.30
C PHE A 112 -17.08 -6.81 2.56
N GLU A 113 -17.64 -5.89 1.76
CA GLU A 113 -18.85 -6.14 0.96
C GLU A 113 -18.54 -6.62 -0.48
N MET A 114 -17.28 -6.58 -0.91
CA MET A 114 -16.88 -7.10 -2.22
C MET A 114 -16.73 -8.63 -2.16
N THR A 115 -17.54 -9.35 -2.95
CA THR A 115 -17.55 -10.82 -3.03
C THR A 115 -16.15 -11.39 -3.23
N ALA A 116 -15.63 -12.10 -2.21
CA ALA A 116 -14.28 -12.62 -2.18
C ALA A 116 -14.08 -13.72 -3.25
N GLN A 117 -13.21 -13.47 -4.24
CA GLN A 117 -12.92 -14.44 -5.31
C GLN A 117 -11.70 -15.34 -5.01
N SER A 118 -10.84 -15.01 -4.03
CA SER A 118 -9.67 -15.83 -3.67
C SER A 118 -9.74 -16.32 -2.22
N ARG A 119 -9.21 -17.53 -1.97
CA ARG A 119 -9.13 -18.14 -0.64
C ARG A 119 -8.30 -17.30 0.32
N GLU A 120 -7.20 -16.72 -0.17
CA GLU A 120 -6.30 -15.86 0.60
C GLU A 120 -7.01 -14.57 1.02
N LEU A 121 -7.81 -13.97 0.13
CA LEU A 121 -8.60 -12.79 0.47
C LEU A 121 -9.66 -13.12 1.53
N LYS A 122 -10.31 -14.28 1.42
CA LYS A 122 -11.29 -14.72 2.42
C LYS A 122 -10.67 -14.94 3.80
N ALA A 123 -9.51 -15.60 3.86
CA ALA A 123 -8.76 -15.79 5.11
C ALA A 123 -8.35 -14.44 5.73
N LEU A 124 -7.83 -13.51 4.91
CA LEU A 124 -7.48 -12.16 5.36
C LEU A 124 -8.70 -11.42 5.94
N LEU A 125 -9.84 -11.46 5.25
CA LEU A 125 -11.06 -10.81 5.74
C LEU A 125 -11.54 -11.42 7.06
N GLY A 126 -11.48 -12.75 7.20
CA GLY A 126 -11.77 -13.43 8.48
C GLY A 126 -10.85 -12.97 9.61
N CYS A 127 -9.53 -12.95 9.38
CA CYS A 127 -8.57 -12.44 10.37
C CYS A 127 -8.79 -10.96 10.73
N MET A 128 -9.25 -10.15 9.77
CA MET A 128 -9.57 -8.74 10.01
C MET A 128 -10.85 -8.56 10.86
N GLU A 129 -11.77 -9.53 10.86
CA GLU A 129 -12.96 -9.53 11.71
C GLU A 129 -12.64 -9.83 13.18
N GLU A 130 -11.52 -10.50 13.47
CA GLU A 130 -11.05 -10.77 14.84
C GLU A 130 -10.40 -9.56 15.52
N LEU A 131 -10.15 -8.48 14.77
CA LEU A 131 -9.56 -7.26 15.29
C LEU A 131 -10.57 -6.43 16.08
N SER A 132 -10.09 -5.61 17.02
CA SER A 132 -10.97 -4.60 17.62
C SER A 132 -11.46 -3.61 16.56
N PRO A 133 -12.66 -3.01 16.72
CA PRO A 133 -13.19 -2.05 15.75
C PRO A 133 -12.22 -0.92 15.41
N ASP A 134 -11.51 -0.40 16.43
CA ASP A 134 -10.51 0.65 16.25
C ASP A 134 -9.27 0.19 15.47
N GLN A 135 -8.79 -1.03 15.72
CA GLN A 135 -7.66 -1.61 14.98
C GLN A 135 -8.03 -1.83 13.51
N ARG A 136 -9.18 -2.46 13.25
CA ARG A 136 -9.70 -2.66 11.90
C ARG A 136 -9.88 -1.34 11.17
N LYS A 137 -10.50 -0.34 11.82
CA LYS A 137 -10.70 0.99 11.24
C LYS A 137 -9.37 1.69 10.94
N CYS A 138 -8.42 1.69 11.88
CA CYS A 138 -7.09 2.27 11.66
C CYS A 138 -6.36 1.58 10.50
N LEU A 139 -6.43 0.26 10.39
CA LEU A 139 -5.82 -0.48 9.28
C LEU A 139 -6.44 -0.13 7.94
N LEU A 140 -7.77 -0.06 7.85
CA LEU A 140 -8.45 0.37 6.63
C LEU A 140 -8.06 1.80 6.27
N MET A 141 -8.07 2.72 7.22
CA MET A 141 -7.65 4.10 6.99
C MET A 141 -6.20 4.18 6.50
N ALA A 142 -5.29 3.45 7.15
CA ALA A 142 -3.88 3.48 6.82
C ALA A 142 -3.56 2.79 5.49
N TYR A 143 -4.15 1.63 5.21
CA TYR A 143 -3.76 0.73 4.11
C TYR A 143 -4.72 0.72 2.92
N TYR A 144 -6.02 0.93 3.15
CA TYR A 144 -7.00 1.02 2.07
C TYR A 144 -7.21 2.48 1.62
N TYR A 145 -7.50 3.38 2.56
CA TYR A 145 -7.81 4.79 2.25
C TYR A 145 -6.58 5.69 2.08
N GLY A 146 -5.40 5.28 2.54
CA GLY A 146 -4.15 6.04 2.31
C GLY A 146 -3.84 7.11 3.34
N TYR A 147 -4.58 7.19 4.44
CA TYR A 147 -4.35 8.20 5.45
C TYR A 147 -3.01 8.01 6.19
N THR A 148 -2.32 9.11 6.52
CA THR A 148 -1.17 9.08 7.44
C THR A 148 -1.64 8.79 8.86
N HIS A 149 -0.71 8.42 9.74
CA HIS A 149 -1.02 8.25 11.15
C HIS A 149 -1.55 9.55 11.79
N GLU A 150 -1.06 10.70 11.32
CA GLU A 150 -1.46 12.03 11.73
C GLU A 150 -2.90 12.35 11.25
N GLU A 151 -3.23 12.10 9.98
CA GLU A 151 -4.59 12.29 9.47
C GLU A 151 -5.61 11.35 10.15
N ILE A 152 -5.22 10.10 10.45
CA ILE A 152 -6.05 9.17 11.22
C ILE A 152 -6.25 9.68 12.65
N SER A 153 -5.18 10.17 13.29
CA SER A 153 -5.20 10.77 14.63
C SER A 153 -6.23 11.91 14.70
N GLU A 154 -6.22 12.81 13.72
CA GLU A 154 -7.17 13.92 13.63
C GLU A 154 -8.61 13.42 13.42
N ARG A 155 -8.84 12.55 12.44
CA ARG A 155 -10.18 12.03 12.09
C ARG A 155 -10.81 11.18 13.19
N MET A 156 -10.00 10.43 13.93
CA MET A 156 -10.48 9.61 15.05
C MET A 156 -10.43 10.35 16.38
N THR A 157 -9.99 11.61 16.41
CA THR A 157 -9.79 12.39 17.64
C THR A 157 -9.02 11.60 18.70
N THR A 158 -7.97 10.91 18.25
CA THR A 158 -7.21 9.93 19.05
C THR A 158 -5.73 10.21 18.91
N PRO A 159 -4.91 10.20 19.98
CA PRO A 159 -3.49 10.51 19.88
C PRO A 159 -2.74 9.62 18.85
N VAL A 160 -1.84 10.22 18.07
CA VAL A 160 -1.04 9.52 17.04
C VAL A 160 -0.26 8.31 17.58
N GLY A 161 0.18 8.35 18.85
CA GLY A 161 0.82 7.21 19.51
C GLY A 161 -0.12 6.02 19.66
N THR A 162 -1.39 6.27 19.99
CA THR A 162 -2.44 5.25 20.09
C THR A 162 -2.77 4.68 18.71
N VAL A 163 -2.90 5.53 17.68
CA VAL A 163 -3.11 5.09 16.30
C VAL A 163 -1.99 4.16 15.83
N LYS A 164 -0.72 4.57 16.02
CA LYS A 164 0.46 3.74 15.70
C LYS A 164 0.43 2.40 16.45
N SER A 165 0.05 2.41 17.73
CA SER A 165 -0.07 1.20 18.55
C SER A 165 -1.18 0.27 18.07
N TRP A 166 -2.35 0.80 17.69
CA TRP A 166 -3.45 0.01 17.13
C TRP A 166 -3.09 -0.61 15.78
N ILE A 167 -2.49 0.17 14.87
CA ILE A 167 -2.03 -0.34 13.58
C ILE A 167 -1.00 -1.45 13.79
N ARG A 168 0.02 -1.23 14.62
CA ARG A 168 1.06 -2.22 14.89
C ARG A 168 0.46 -3.52 15.45
N ARG A 169 -0.40 -3.42 16.47
CA ARG A 169 -1.04 -4.60 17.09
C ARG A 169 -1.96 -5.33 16.12
N GLY A 170 -2.76 -4.59 15.35
CA GLY A 170 -3.63 -5.19 14.34
C GLY A 170 -2.85 -5.95 13.27
N LEU A 171 -1.73 -5.40 12.77
CA LEU A 171 -0.86 -6.11 11.82
C LEU A 171 -0.25 -7.39 12.41
N ILE A 172 0.17 -7.36 13.68
CA ILE A 172 0.70 -8.55 14.36
C ILE A 172 -0.38 -9.62 14.44
N GLN A 173 -1.58 -9.26 14.90
CA GLN A 173 -2.70 -10.21 15.03
C GLN A 173 -3.11 -10.80 13.68
N VAL A 174 -3.24 -9.99 12.63
CA VAL A 174 -3.54 -10.49 11.27
C VAL A 174 -2.45 -11.44 10.78
N LYS A 175 -1.17 -11.13 11.05
CA LYS A 175 -0.05 -12.00 10.67
C LYS A 175 -0.08 -13.33 11.41
N GLU A 176 -0.38 -13.31 12.71
CA GLU A 176 -0.49 -14.53 13.53
C GLU A 176 -1.67 -15.40 13.09
N CYS A 177 -2.84 -14.80 12.85
CA CYS A 177 -4.01 -15.49 12.33
C CYS A 177 -3.73 -16.17 10.98
N LEU A 178 -3.13 -15.45 10.02
CA LEU A 178 -2.77 -16.01 8.71
C LEU A 178 -1.62 -17.04 8.75
N GLY A 179 -0.80 -17.04 9.81
CA GLY A 179 0.30 -17.98 9.99
C GLY A 179 -0.11 -19.29 10.65
N ASN A 180 -1.33 -19.36 11.20
CA ASN A 180 -1.89 -20.54 11.84
C ASN A 180 -2.79 -21.39 10.90
N ASP A 181 -2.92 -20.99 9.63
CA ASP A 181 -3.63 -21.68 8.53
C ASP A 181 -2.66 -22.40 7.56
#